data_AF-A0A484Y571-F1
#
_entry.id   AF-A0A484Y571-F1
#
_cell.length_a   1.000
_cell.length_b   1.000
_cell.length_c   1.000
_cell.angle_alpha   90.00
_cell.angle_beta   90.00
_cell.angle_gamma   90.00
#
_symmetry.space_group_name_H-M   'P 1'
#
loop_
_entity.id
_entity.type
_entity.pdbx_description
1 polymer ?
#
loop_
_entity_poly.entity_id
_entity_poly.type
_entity_poly.pdbx_seq_one_letter_code
_entity_poly.pdbx_strand_id
1 'polypeptide(L)'
;MSRLLAALTLLLSVILTILVTVACSVPIIVAGIIKLLLPVPGVWRAVSTFCNFMMYCWCEGLAILLRLNPHLKWDVEDLESLNKKNWYLLICNHRSWGGYRDFMRAVSQSHSHE
;
A
#
# COMPACT_ATOMS: atom_id res chain seq x y z
N MET A 1 -17.35 18.17 13.71
CA MET A 1 -15.97 18.63 13.99
C MET A 1 -15.85 20.08 13.55
N SER A 2 -15.13 20.93 14.29
CA SER A 2 -14.82 22.28 13.82
C SER A 2 -14.03 22.16 12.51
N ARG A 3 -14.36 23.00 11.51
CA ARG A 3 -13.73 22.96 10.17
C ARG A 3 -12.20 22.98 10.23
N LEU A 4 -11.65 23.60 11.28
CA LEU A 4 -10.23 23.65 11.60
C LEU A 4 -9.61 22.26 11.88
N LEU A 5 -10.27 21.42 12.68
CA LEU A 5 -9.77 20.07 13.01
C LEU A 5 -9.73 19.18 11.76
N ALA A 6 -10.71 19.31 10.87
CA ALA A 6 -10.73 18.58 9.60
C ALA A 6 -9.56 19.03 8.70
N ALA A 7 -9.31 20.34 8.58
CA ALA A 7 -8.20 20.86 7.79
C ALA A 7 -6.83 20.42 8.32
N LEU A 8 -6.63 20.44 9.65
CA LEU A 8 -5.40 19.96 10.28
C LEU A 8 -5.19 18.46 10.06
N THR A 9 -6.25 17.66 10.22
CA THR A 9 -6.19 16.21 9.98
C THR A 9 -5.85 15.89 8.54
N LEU A 10 -6.41 16.64 7.57
CA LEU A 10 -6.08 16.50 6.16
C LEU A 10 -4.62 16.85 5.87
N LEU A 11 -4.13 18.00 6.35
CA LEU A 11 -2.73 18.40 6.17
C LEU A 11 -1.76 17.38 6.76
N LEU A 12 -2.02 16.91 7.97
CA LEU A 12 -1.23 15.88 8.62
C LEU A 12 -1.26 14.57 7.81
N SER A 13 -2.43 14.16 7.33
CA SER A 13 -2.59 12.96 6.51
C SER A 13 -1.80 13.05 5.19
N VAL A 14 -1.79 14.21 4.53
CA VAL A 14 -1.02 14.43 3.29
C VAL A 14 0.48 14.33 3.56
N ILE A 15 0.98 15.01 4.60
CA ILE A 15 2.41 14.99 4.95
C ILE A 15 2.86 13.56 5.27
N LEU A 16 2.11 12.86 6.13
CA LEU A 16 2.41 11.48 6.49
C LEU A 16 2.35 10.54 5.28
N THR A 17 1.40 10.74 4.36
CA THR A 17 1.30 9.97 3.11
C THR A 17 2.54 10.15 2.24
N ILE A 18 3.02 11.40 2.10
CA ILE A 18 4.25 11.69 1.37
C ILE A 18 5.45 11.01 2.03
N LEU A 19 5.58 11.13 3.36
CA LEU A 19 6.69 10.52 4.11
C LEU A 19 6.71 8.99 3.96
N VAL A 20 5.57 8.32 4.13
CA VAL A 20 5.45 6.86 3.95
C VAL A 20 5.79 6.47 2.50
N THR A 21 5.33 7.23 1.52
CA THR A 21 5.60 6.96 0.10
C THR A 21 7.07 7.15 -0.25
N VAL A 22 7.71 8.20 0.23
CA VAL A 22 9.16 8.44 0.02
C VAL A 22 9.99 7.38 0.73
N ALA A 23 9.68 7.09 1.99
CA ALA A 23 10.38 6.08 2.78
C ALA A 23 10.29 4.68 2.16
N CYS A 24 9.18 4.36 1.48
CA CYS A 24 9.02 3.06 0.82
C CYS A 24 9.57 3.01 -0.61
N SER A 25 9.41 4.09 -1.38
CA SER A 25 9.83 4.12 -2.80
C SER A 25 11.35 4.24 -2.98
N VAL A 26 12.04 5.02 -2.15
CA VAL A 26 13.50 5.21 -2.27
C VAL A 26 14.26 3.87 -2.15
N PRO A 27 14.01 3.02 -1.13
CA PRO A 27 14.67 1.71 -1.05
C PRO A 27 14.34 0.78 -2.21
N ILE A 28 13.09 0.80 -2.71
CA ILE A 28 12.67 0.00 -3.88
C ILE A 28 13.47 0.41 -5.11
N ILE A 29 13.64 1.71 -5.35
CA ILE A 29 14.40 2.23 -6.49
C ILE A 29 15.87 1.81 -6.38
N VAL A 30 16.48 1.96 -5.21
CA VAL A 30 17.87 1.53 -4.97
C VAL A 30 18.03 0.04 -5.20
N ALA A 31 17.11 -0.79 -4.69
CA ALA A 31 17.12 -2.24 -4.90
C ALA A 31 16.94 -2.60 -6.40
N GLY A 32 16.11 -1.85 -7.13
CA GLY A 32 15.93 -1.98 -8.57
C GLY A 32 17.21 -1.67 -9.36
N ILE A 33 17.96 -0.64 -8.97
CA ILE A 33 19.27 -0.29 -9.56
C ILE A 33 20.27 -1.43 -9.32
N ILE A 34 20.33 -1.97 -8.10
CA ILE A 34 21.20 -3.11 -7.77
C ILE A 34 20.86 -4.33 -8.62
N LYS A 35 19.56 -4.62 -8.81
CA LYS A 35 19.08 -5.72 -9.66
C LYS A 35 19.50 -5.55 -11.13
N LEU A 36 19.51 -4.31 -11.63
CA LEU A 36 19.93 -4.00 -13.01
C LEU A 36 21.44 -4.22 -13.19
N LEU A 37 22.25 -3.88 -12.19
CA LEU A 37 23.70 -4.00 -12.25
C LEU A 37 24.22 -5.43 -12.01
N LEU A 38 23.48 -6.25 -11.26
CA LEU A 38 23.89 -7.60 -10.87
C LEU A 38 22.91 -8.67 -11.40
N PRO A 39 23.25 -9.39 -12.49
CA PRO A 39 22.45 -10.48 -13.04
C PRO A 39 22.66 -11.80 -12.25
N VAL A 40 22.54 -11.75 -10.93
CA VAL A 40 22.71 -12.93 -10.05
C VAL A 40 21.32 -13.43 -9.60
N PRO A 41 20.97 -14.71 -9.86
CA PRO A 41 19.65 -15.25 -9.52
C PRO A 41 19.26 -15.12 -8.04
N GLY A 42 20.23 -15.23 -7.13
CA GLY A 42 20.03 -15.06 -5.69
C GLY A 42 19.66 -13.62 -5.32
N VAL A 43 20.34 -12.63 -5.90
CA VAL A 43 20.06 -11.20 -5.69
C VAL A 43 18.67 -10.85 -6.20
N TRP A 44 18.26 -11.42 -7.34
CA TRP A 44 16.93 -11.18 -7.90
C TRP A 44 15.81 -11.64 -6.99
N ARG A 45 15.95 -12.82 -6.37
CA ARG A 45 14.98 -13.33 -5.40
C ARG A 45 14.94 -12.45 -4.16
N ALA A 46 16.10 -12.11 -3.60
CA ALA A 46 16.18 -11.25 -2.42
C ALA A 46 15.58 -9.86 -2.66
N VAL A 47 15.89 -9.23 -3.80
CA VAL A 47 15.32 -7.94 -4.20
C VAL A 47 13.80 -8.05 -4.42
N SER A 48 13.32 -9.11 -5.07
CA SER A 48 11.88 -9.31 -5.26
C SER A 48 11.14 -9.48 -3.93
N THR A 49 11.65 -10.28 -2.99
CA THR A 49 11.06 -10.41 -1.65
C THR A 49 11.10 -9.08 -0.89
N PHE A 50 12.22 -8.35 -0.97
CA PHE A 50 12.35 -7.03 -0.36
C PHE A 50 11.34 -6.01 -0.93
N CYS A 51 11.21 -5.94 -2.25
CA CYS A 51 10.25 -5.05 -2.90
C CYS A 51 8.81 -5.40 -2.52
N ASN A 52 8.46 -6.69 -2.42
CA ASN A 52 7.14 -7.12 -1.95
C ASN A 52 6.89 -6.68 -0.51
N PHE A 53 7.88 -6.85 0.38
CA PHE A 53 7.80 -6.41 1.77
C PHE A 53 7.63 -4.88 1.88
N MET A 54 8.38 -4.11 1.09
CA MET A 54 8.27 -2.64 1.07
C MET A 54 6.90 -2.19 0.52
N MET A 55 6.36 -2.89 -0.50
CA MET A 55 5.01 -2.63 -1.02
C MET A 55 3.94 -2.91 0.04
N TYR A 56 4.10 -3.99 0.81
CA TYR A 56 3.23 -4.30 1.95
C TYR A 56 3.30 -3.23 3.03
N CYS A 57 4.50 -2.83 3.46
CA CYS A 57 4.70 -1.75 4.44
C CYS A 57 4.05 -0.44 4.01
N TRP A 58 4.16 -0.10 2.72
CA TRP A 58 3.51 1.07 2.16
C TRP A 58 1.98 0.98 2.23
N CYS A 59 1.40 -0.17 1.85
CA CYS A 59 -0.05 -0.40 1.91
C CYS A 59 -0.59 -0.33 3.34
N GLU A 60 0.09 -0.97 4.30
CA GLU A 60 -0.30 -0.92 5.72
C GLU A 60 -0.19 0.50 6.29
N GLY A 61 0.91 1.21 6.01
CA GLY A 61 1.09 2.59 6.46
C GLY A 61 0.00 3.52 5.93
N LEU A 62 -0.37 3.36 4.67
CA LEU A 62 -1.44 4.13 4.04
C LEU A 62 -2.83 3.73 4.58
N ALA A 63 -3.03 2.46 4.96
CA ALA A 63 -4.28 1.99 5.57
C ALA A 63 -4.48 2.59 6.97
N ILE A 64 -3.41 2.65 7.77
CA ILE A 64 -3.41 3.30 9.09
C ILE A 64 -3.74 4.80 8.94
N LEU A 65 -3.13 5.47 7.95
CA LEU A 65 -3.44 6.86 7.61
C LEU A 65 -4.91 7.08 7.26
N LEU A 66 -5.51 6.18 6.50
CA LEU A 66 -6.94 6.25 6.18
C LEU A 66 -7.85 6.01 7.39
N ARG A 67 -7.41 5.24 8.40
CA ARG A 67 -8.16 5.07 9.66
C ARG A 67 -8.23 6.34 10.49
N LEU A 68 -7.30 7.28 10.32
CA LEU A 68 -7.35 8.61 10.97
C LEU A 68 -8.55 9.45 10.49
N ASN A 69 -9.22 9.05 9.40
CA ASN A 69 -10.39 9.73 8.85
C ASN A 69 -11.65 8.82 8.96
N PRO A 70 -12.27 8.69 10.15
CA PRO A 70 -13.37 7.74 10.40
C PRO A 70 -14.68 8.07 9.67
N HIS A 71 -14.82 9.28 9.12
CA HIS A 71 -16.00 9.67 8.32
C HIS A 71 -16.02 9.07 6.91
N LEU A 72 -14.89 8.51 6.48
CA LEU A 72 -14.81 7.76 5.24
C LEU A 72 -15.53 6.40 5.46
N LYS A 73 -16.80 6.35 5.05
CA LYS A 73 -17.56 5.09 4.91
C LYS A 73 -17.16 4.46 3.59
N TRP A 74 -16.72 3.21 3.67
CA TRP A 74 -16.42 2.41 2.49
C TRP A 74 -17.25 1.17 2.57
N ASP A 75 -17.87 0.86 1.46
CA ASP A 75 -18.66 -0.33 1.27
C ASP A 75 -17.77 -1.35 0.58
N VAL A 76 -17.59 -2.50 1.22
CA VAL A 76 -16.65 -3.52 0.76
C VAL A 76 -17.41 -4.81 0.62
N GLU A 77 -17.63 -5.22 -0.62
CA GLU A 77 -18.32 -6.45 -0.96
C GLU A 77 -17.30 -7.54 -1.33
N ASP A 78 -17.52 -8.75 -0.81
CA ASP A 78 -16.93 -10.01 -1.30
C ASP A 78 -15.39 -10.15 -1.34
N LEU A 79 -14.65 -9.63 -0.34
CA LEU A 79 -13.22 -9.95 -0.19
C LEU A 79 -12.93 -11.39 0.30
N GLU A 80 -13.93 -12.10 0.83
CA GLU A 80 -13.73 -13.42 1.48
C GLU A 80 -13.36 -14.56 0.50
N SER A 81 -13.55 -14.37 -0.81
CA SER A 81 -13.26 -15.37 -1.84
C SER A 81 -11.81 -15.34 -2.36
N LEU A 82 -10.98 -14.39 -1.90
CA LEU A 82 -9.59 -14.24 -2.36
C LEU A 82 -8.67 -15.30 -1.72
N ASN A 83 -8.19 -16.23 -2.55
CA ASN A 83 -7.26 -17.28 -2.16
C ASN A 83 -5.81 -16.80 -2.26
N LYS A 84 -5.17 -16.64 -1.11
CA LYS A 84 -3.80 -16.10 -0.93
C LYS A 84 -2.69 -16.77 -1.78
N LYS A 85 -2.91 -17.98 -2.31
CA LYS A 85 -1.94 -18.68 -3.17
C LYS A 85 -2.02 -18.33 -4.66
N ASN A 86 -3.04 -17.56 -5.07
CA ASN A 86 -3.26 -17.20 -6.47
C ASN A 86 -2.88 -15.75 -6.74
N TRP A 87 -2.49 -15.50 -8.00
CA TRP A 87 -2.21 -14.14 -8.49
C TRP A 87 -3.51 -13.47 -8.91
N TYR A 88 -3.77 -12.28 -8.37
CA TYR A 88 -4.94 -11.47 -8.69
C TYR A 88 -4.53 -10.17 -9.36
N LEU A 89 -5.21 -9.82 -10.46
CA LEU A 89 -5.11 -8.50 -11.07
C LEU A 89 -6.18 -7.60 -10.45
N LEU A 90 -5.74 -6.62 -9.67
CA LEU A 90 -6.63 -5.62 -9.11
C LEU A 90 -6.91 -4.54 -10.16
N ILE A 91 -8.20 -4.25 -10.40
CA ILE A 91 -8.64 -3.21 -11.32
C ILE A 91 -9.50 -2.21 -10.54
N CYS A 92 -9.04 -0.96 -10.43
CA CYS A 92 -9.80 0.13 -9.84
C CYS A 92 -10.46 0.96 -10.94
N ASN A 93 -11.75 1.30 -10.77
CA ASN A 93 -12.39 2.28 -11.65
C ASN A 93 -11.85 3.69 -11.34
N HIS A 94 -11.44 4.44 -12.35
CA HIS A 94 -10.82 5.78 -12.24
C HIS A 94 -11.76 6.85 -11.65
N ARG A 95 -13.05 6.52 -11.43
CA ARG A 95 -14.11 7.44 -10.96
C ARG A 95 -14.34 7.47 -9.45
N SER A 96 -13.68 6.66 -8.65
CA SER A 96 -13.82 6.75 -7.20
C SER A 96 -12.46 6.91 -6.52
N TRP A 97 -12.37 7.87 -5.60
CA TRP A 97 -11.28 7.94 -4.61
C TRP A 97 -11.33 6.72 -3.66
N GLY A 98 -12.26 5.78 -3.87
CA GLY A 98 -12.52 4.70 -2.93
C GLY A 98 -11.88 3.36 -3.11
N GLY A 99 -11.31 3.11 -4.28
CA GLY A 99 -10.56 1.87 -4.49
C GLY A 99 -9.35 1.73 -3.56
N TYR A 100 -8.83 2.81 -2.96
CA TYR A 100 -7.59 2.73 -2.17
C TYR A 100 -7.73 1.89 -0.89
N ARG A 101 -8.83 2.02 -0.14
CA ARG A 101 -8.97 1.25 1.11
C ARG A 101 -9.21 -0.24 0.84
N ASP A 102 -9.95 -0.53 -0.23
CA ASP A 102 -10.26 -1.91 -0.63
C ASP A 102 -9.02 -2.58 -1.22
N PHE A 103 -8.25 -1.83 -2.02
CA PHE A 103 -6.92 -2.22 -2.47
C PHE A 103 -6.00 -2.58 -1.29
N MET A 104 -5.91 -1.71 -0.29
CA MET A 104 -5.03 -1.96 0.85
C MET A 104 -5.47 -3.17 1.67
N ARG A 105 -6.78 -3.41 1.85
CA ARG A 105 -7.29 -4.62 2.51
C ARG A 105 -6.99 -5.88 1.71
N ALA A 106 -7.16 -5.85 0.38
CA ALA A 106 -6.86 -6.98 -0.48
C ALA A 106 -5.36 -7.33 -0.43
N VAL A 107 -4.48 -6.32 -0.44
CA VAL A 107 -3.02 -6.51 -0.29
C VAL A 107 -2.64 -6.99 1.11
N SER A 108 -3.29 -6.49 2.16
CA SER A 108 -3.07 -6.94 3.54
C SER A 108 -3.45 -8.42 3.73
N GLN A 109 -4.57 -8.84 3.16
CA GLN A 109 -5.05 -10.22 3.25
C GLN A 109 -4.16 -11.20 2.49
N SER A 110 -3.50 -10.79 1.40
CA SER A 110 -2.60 -11.67 0.65
C SER A 110 -1.25 -11.92 1.35
N HIS A 111 -0.79 -11.02 2.23
CA HIS A 111 0.55 -11.10 2.84
C HIS A 111 0.60 -11.68 4.27
N SER A 112 -0.53 -11.77 4.99
CA SER A 112 -0.60 -12.14 6.41
C SER A 112 -0.27 -13.61 6.79
N HIS A 113 0.12 -14.48 5.85
CA HIS A 113 0.44 -15.89 6.13
C HIS A 113 1.61 -16.43 5.28
N GLU A 114 2.68 -15.65 5.10
CA GLU A 114 4.01 -16.21 4.86
C GLU A 114 4.72 -16.49 6.19
#